data_AF-A0A423KKC3-F1
#
_entry.id   AF-A0A423KKC3-F1
#
_cell.length_a   1.000
_cell.length_b   1.000
_cell.length_c   1.000
_cell.angle_alpha   90.00
_cell.angle_beta   90.00
_cell.angle_gamma   90.00
#
_symmetry.space_group_name_H-M   'P 1'
#
loop_
_entity.id
_entity.type
_entity.pdbx_description
1 polymer ?
#
loop_
_entity_poly.entity_id
_entity_poly.type
_entity_poly.pdbx_seq_one_letter_code
_entity_poly.pdbx_strand_id
1 'polypeptide(L)'
;MKFQDIAINRTEYFSIGQETDSGKFYLSIPVSNRLVDYEEYYEIDKLSFDQYLEDSSKALKFVEQCRNRQMDHLLMIKPGSNRGSAC
;
A
#
# COMPACT_ATOMS: atom_id res chain seq x y z
N MET A 1 -16.42 4.98 -2.49
CA MET A 1 -15.01 5.43 -2.52
C MET A 1 -14.43 5.04 -3.86
N LYS A 2 -13.94 6.02 -4.64
CA LYS A 2 -13.24 5.76 -5.91
C LYS A 2 -11.74 5.89 -5.65
N PHE A 3 -11.04 4.79 -5.86
CA PHE A 3 -9.60 4.70 -5.80
C PHE A 3 -9.10 4.71 -7.24
N GLN A 4 -8.17 5.61 -7.55
CA GLN A 4 -7.54 5.69 -8.86
C GLN A 4 -6.06 5.34 -8.71
N ASP A 5 -5.69 4.16 -9.19
CA ASP A 5 -4.30 3.73 -9.36
C ASP A 5 -3.62 4.60 -10.43
N ILE A 6 -2.51 5.23 -10.03
CA ILE A 6 -1.72 6.14 -10.88
C ILE A 6 -0.46 5.43 -11.34
N ALA A 7 0.16 4.66 -10.46
CA ALA A 7 1.36 3.87 -10.76
C ALA A 7 1.22 2.46 -10.21
N ILE A 8 1.54 1.46 -11.03
CA ILE A 8 1.51 0.05 -10.65
C ILE A 8 2.90 -0.53 -10.90
N ASN A 9 3.55 -0.96 -9.82
CA ASN A 9 4.84 -1.62 -9.89
C ASN A 9 4.64 -3.14 -9.81
N ARG A 10 4.76 -3.80 -10.96
CA ARG A 10 4.62 -5.26 -11.07
C ARG A 10 5.88 -6.01 -10.63
N THR A 11 7.04 -5.36 -10.61
CA THR A 11 8.30 -5.98 -10.18
C THR A 11 8.27 -6.24 -8.69
N GLU A 12 7.79 -5.24 -7.94
CA GLU A 12 7.80 -5.23 -6.48
C GLU A 12 6.42 -5.50 -5.86
N TYR A 13 5.42 -5.72 -6.72
CA TYR A 13 4.03 -5.99 -6.36
C TYR A 13 3.48 -4.93 -5.41
N PHE A 14 3.32 -3.70 -5.90
CA PHE A 14 2.58 -2.65 -5.21
C PHE A 14 1.95 -1.70 -6.22
N SER A 15 0.89 -1.01 -5.80
CA SER A 15 0.25 0.06 -6.57
C SER A 15 0.13 1.31 -5.71
N ILE A 16 0.23 2.46 -6.35
CA ILE A 16 0.10 3.76 -5.69
C ILE A 16 -0.95 4.56 -6.45
N GLY A 17 -1.86 5.16 -5.71
CA GLY A 17 -2.98 5.88 -6.26
C GLY A 17 -3.45 7.02 -5.39
N GLN A 18 -4.53 7.65 -5.85
CA GLN A 18 -5.21 8.70 -5.12
C GLN A 18 -6.71 8.42 -5.06
N GLU A 19 -7.30 8.64 -3.90
CA GLU A 19 -8.73 8.63 -3.70
C GLU A 19 -9.34 9.90 -4.29
N THR A 20 -10.21 9.77 -5.30
CA THR A 20 -10.76 10.91 -6.04
C THR A 20 -11.74 11.74 -5.19
N ASP A 21 -12.34 11.13 -4.16
CA ASP A 21 -13.38 11.75 -3.32
C ASP A 21 -12.76 12.63 -2.22
N SER A 22 -11.82 12.06 -1.46
CA SER A 22 -11.11 12.77 -0.39
C SER A 22 -9.83 13.49 -0.85
N GLY A 23 -9.34 13.21 -2.05
CA GLY A 23 -8.04 13.70 -2.53
C GLY A 23 -6.84 13.09 -1.79
N LYS A 24 -7.06 12.05 -0.99
CA LYS A 24 -6.02 11.37 -0.21
C LYS A 24 -5.20 10.43 -1.08
N PHE A 25 -3.91 10.31 -0.80
CA PHE A 25 -3.04 9.38 -1.50
C PHE A 25 -2.99 8.06 -0.74
N TYR A 26 -2.94 6.96 -1.48
CA TYR A 26 -2.86 5.63 -0.90
C TYR A 26 -1.83 4.78 -1.63
N LEU A 27 -1.26 3.84 -0.90
CA LEU A 27 -0.41 2.78 -1.41
C LEU A 27 -1.08 1.45 -1.10
N SER A 28 -1.39 0.68 -2.13
CA SER A 28 -1.97 -0.65 -2.00
C SER A 28 -0.92 -1.72 -2.27
N ILE A 29 -0.77 -2.66 -1.37
CA ILE A 29 0.08 -3.84 -1.56
C ILE A 29 -0.77 -5.11 -1.55
N PRO A 30 -0.65 -5.98 -2.56
CA PRO A 30 -1.18 -7.33 -2.48
C PRO A 30 -0.44 -8.10 -1.39
N VAL A 31 -1.20 -8.61 -0.44
CA VAL A 31 -0.72 -9.47 0.63
C VAL A 31 -1.42 -10.81 0.50
N SER A 32 -0.63 -11.82 0.17
CA SER A 32 -1.07 -13.20 0.22
C SER A 32 -0.91 -13.73 1.64
N ASN A 33 -2.00 -14.21 2.23
CA ASN A 33 -1.95 -15.09 3.39
C ASN A 33 -2.10 -16.55 2.93
N ARG A 34 -1.67 -17.48 3.79
CA ARG A 34 -1.95 -18.92 3.75
C ARG A 34 -3.41 -19.32 3.49
N LEU A 35 -4.36 -18.38 3.64
CA LEU A 35 -5.80 -18.60 3.54
C LEU A 35 -6.48 -17.69 2.50
N VAL A 36 -5.94 -16.51 2.19
CA VAL A 36 -6.59 -15.54 1.28
C VAL A 36 -5.59 -14.53 0.76
N ASP A 37 -5.68 -14.21 -0.52
CA ASP A 37 -5.04 -13.05 -1.13
C ASP A 37 -5.91 -11.81 -0.91
N TYR A 38 -5.35 -10.77 -0.32
CA TYR A 38 -6.05 -9.53 -0.06
C TYR A 38 -5.14 -8.32 -0.31
N GLU A 39 -5.71 -7.15 -0.50
CA GLU A 39 -4.94 -5.93 -0.70
C GLU A 39 -4.98 -5.07 0.57
N GLU A 40 -3.81 -4.63 1.01
CA GLU A 40 -3.66 -3.72 2.13
C GLU A 40 -3.47 -2.30 1.62
N TYR A 41 -4.34 -1.39 2.04
CA TYR A 41 -4.36 0.01 1.63
C TYR A 41 -3.80 0.87 2.77
N TYR A 42 -2.70 1.55 2.49
CA TYR A 42 -2.00 2.44 3.41
C TYR A 42 -2.22 3.88 2.97
N GLU A 43 -2.64 4.74 3.89
CA GLU A 43 -2.70 6.18 3.63
C GLU A 43 -1.29 6.75 3.60
N ILE A 44 -0.97 7.53 2.57
CA ILE A 44 0.32 8.19 2.42
C ILE A 44 0.13 9.70 2.20
N ASP A 45 1.13 10.48 2.58
CA ASP A 45 1.13 11.92 2.33
C ASP A 45 1.45 12.21 0.86
N LYS A 46 1.03 13.39 0.38
CA LYS A 46 1.32 13.84 -0.98
C LYS A 46 2.81 13.93 -1.25
N LEU A 47 3.60 14.33 -0.25
CA LEU A 47 5.06 14.41 -0.38
C LEU A 47 5.67 13.01 -0.62
N SER A 48 5.21 12.01 0.13
CA SER A 48 5.66 10.62 -0.02
C SER A 48 5.22 10.04 -1.36
N PHE A 49 3.99 10.33 -1.78
CA PHE A 49 3.45 9.93 -3.09
C PHE A 49 4.33 10.41 -4.25
N ASP A 50 4.68 11.70 -4.26
CA ASP A 50 5.52 12.30 -5.29
C ASP A 50 6.93 11.66 -5.31
N GLN A 51 7.51 11.45 -4.13
CA GLN A 51 8.80 10.77 -4.00
C GLN A 51 8.77 9.32 -4.47
N TYR A 52 7.66 8.60 -4.28
CA TYR A 52 7.51 7.22 -4.71
C TYR A 52 7.27 7.10 -6.22
N LEU A 53 6.59 8.10 -6.80
CA LEU A 53 6.46 8.23 -8.26
C LEU A 53 7.80 8.51 -8.93
N GLU A 54 8.61 9.41 -8.36
CA GLU A 54 9.95 9.69 -8.87
C GLU A 54 10.93 8.54 -8.61
N ASP A 55 10.87 7.93 -7.42
CA ASP A 55 11.84 6.94 -6.96
C ASP A 55 11.14 5.71 -6.35
N SER A 56 10.94 4.71 -7.20
CA SER A 56 10.33 3.43 -6.79
C SER A 56 11.15 2.69 -5.73
N SER A 57 12.45 2.97 -5.58
CA SER A 57 13.27 2.34 -4.54
C SER A 57 12.92 2.87 -3.13
N LYS A 58 12.45 4.12 -3.04
CA LYS A 58 11.93 4.66 -1.77
C LYS A 58 10.60 4.03 -1.40
N ALA A 59 9.74 3.81 -2.41
CA ALA A 59 8.48 3.09 -2.22
C ALA A 59 8.73 1.67 -1.71
N LEU A 60 9.74 0.99 -2.26
CA LEU A 60 10.13 -0.34 -1.83
C LEU A 60 10.47 -0.42 -0.34
N LYS A 61 11.29 0.49 0.19
CA LYS A 61 11.59 0.54 1.63
C LYS A 61 10.34 0.72 2.49
N PHE A 62 9.34 1.44 1.99
CA PHE A 62 8.07 1.60 2.68
C PHE A 62 7.24 0.31 2.62
N VAL A 63 7.18 -0.34 1.45
CA VAL A 63 6.52 -1.64 1.24
C VAL A 63 7.14 -2.71 2.13
N GLU A 64 8.47 -2.77 2.26
CA GLU A 64 9.14 -3.70 3.17
C GLU A 64 8.78 -3.45 4.63
N GLN A 65 8.67 -2.19 5.06
CA GLN A 65 8.20 -1.85 6.41
C GLN A 65 6.72 -2.24 6.62
N CYS A 66 5.88 -2.11 5.59
CA CYS A 66 4.50 -2.57 5.60
C CYS A 66 4.43 -4.10 5.73
N ARG A 67 5.21 -4.84 4.94
CA ARG A 67 5.32 -6.32 5.04
C ARG A 67 5.80 -6.78 6.42
N ASN A 68 6.68 -6.00 7.06
CA ASN A 68 7.14 -6.23 8.42
C ASN A 68 6.17 -5.77 9.52
N ARG A 69 4.93 -5.37 9.18
CA ARG A 69 3.90 -4.93 10.13
C ARG A 69 4.29 -3.68 10.95
N GLN A 70 5.23 -2.88 10.44
CA GLN A 70 5.69 -1.66 11.14
C GLN A 70 4.78 -0.46 10.86
N MET A 71 4.14 -0.43 9.69
CA MET A 71 3.26 0.66 9.25
C MET A 71 1.77 0.39 9.53
N ASP A 72 1.47 -0.50 10.47
CA ASP A 72 0.09 -0.92 10.74
C ASP A 72 -0.86 0.19 11.19
N HIS A 73 -0.29 1.26 11.75
CA HIS A 73 -1.02 2.45 12.16
C HIS A 73 -1.52 3.31 10.98
N LEU A 74 -0.97 3.12 9.78
CA LEU A 74 -1.34 3.84 8.55
C LEU A 74 -2.35 3.08 7.67
N LEU A 75 -2.76 1.87 8.07
CA LEU A 75 -3.76 1.13 7.29
C LEU A 75 -5.12 1.83 7.33
N MET A 76 -5.62 2.13 6.14
CA MET A 76 -6.99 2.58 5.93
C MET A 76 -7.97 1.44 6.17
N ILE A 77 -7.62 0.22 5.74
CA ILE A 77 -8.43 -0.98 5.91
C ILE A 77 -7.77 -1.86 6.96
N LYS A 78 -8.31 -1.84 8.19
CA LYS A 78 -7.82 -2.74 9.23
C LYS A 78 -8.06 -4.20 8.80
N PRO A 79 -7.04 -5.06 8.82
CA PRO A 79 -7.24 -6.48 8.60
C PRO A 79 -8.18 -7.05 9.67
N GLY A 80 -8.93 -8.09 9.33
CA GLY A 80 -9.62 -8.89 10.35
C GLY A 80 -8.63 -9.60 11.29
N SER A 81 -9.11 -10.15 12.42
CA SER A 81 -8.28 -10.77 13.46
C SER A 81 -7.37 -11.92 13.01
N ASN A 82 -7.54 -12.49 11.80
CA ASN A 82 -6.70 -13.55 11.23
C ASN A 82 -5.78 -12.99 10.14
N ARG A 83 -4.83 -12.13 10.53
CA ARG A 83 -3.90 -11.52 9.59
C ARG A 83 -2.78 -12.47 9.21
N GLY A 84 -2.54 -12.57 7.90
CA GLY A 84 -1.52 -13.44 7.34
C GLY A 84 -0.09 -13.00 7.47
N SER A 85 0.82 -13.92 7.15
CA SER A 85 2.22 -13.60 6.93
C SER A 85 2.44 -13.32 5.45
N ALA A 86 3.06 -12.18 5.12
CA ALA A 86 3.42 -11.81 3.75
C ALA A 86 4.34 -12.89 3.13
N CYS A 87 4.03 -13.27 1.88
CA CYS A 87 4.86 -14.16 1.06
C CYS A 87 6.00 -13.41 0.36
#